data_AF-A0AAD9IIP8-F1
#
_entry.id   AF-A0AAD9IIP8-F1
#
_cell.length_a   1.000
_cell.length_b   1.000
_cell.length_c   1.000
_cell.angle_alpha   90.00
_cell.angle_beta   90.00
_cell.angle_gamma   90.00
#
_symmetry.space_group_name_H-M   'P 1'
#
loop_
_entity.id
_entity.type
_entity.pdbx_description
1 polymer ?
#
loop_
_entity_poly.entity_id
_entity_poly.type
_entity_poly.pdbx_seq_one_letter_code
_entity_poly.pdbx_strand_id
1 'polypeptide(L)'
;MKELRQDIRLRLQQLHERTTPPLGGKQVHLPRPPATKAAPVEEAADLIGTSVHSSLTEPAPVLIRAATAVGVPSSNERASLRAEWESARQEAEHQSQLRVKAEAQATDLRRQLQAATRELEDAKTLAFQRQEESAARDRKRAAQDKVAEQSEAALVAQIRALVAQLDLSRQESTRWKQELAEAARERDQAAVQAEARVALAEAQAAEWKRRGMDAEALREELANEKKRTSELTQAIEVAREQESGLRSALREAEAAIASRSNAISGLKAEVESLTSSLSVTHHELAEERRKALGLADALARSARSGGGASPAARTMREALEAARCELADKEAQLAGALEELGAERRRAREFHQQLLSQAVELDEAQTMAGGARRAHAGLETQLAERDARIAALTEEAGRRQRLTADLEARVRELGAQLDRLSSAKDAAPLTDAENWLMSAEDEGICH
;
A
#
# COMPACT_ATOMS: atom_id res chain seq x y z
N MET A 1 13.91 -6.51 -24.07
CA MET A 1 13.23 -5.19 -23.89
C MET A 1 11.98 -5.05 -24.74
N LYS A 2 12.00 -5.42 -26.04
CA LYS A 2 10.76 -5.44 -26.84
C LYS A 2 9.75 -6.45 -26.26
N GLU A 3 10.21 -7.64 -25.87
CA GLU A 3 9.37 -8.68 -25.25
C GLU A 3 8.74 -8.20 -23.94
N LEU A 4 9.50 -7.49 -23.09
CA LEU A 4 8.99 -6.95 -21.83
C LEU A 4 7.79 -6.01 -22.04
N ARG A 5 7.82 -5.18 -23.10
CA ARG A 5 6.68 -4.32 -23.47
C ARG A 5 5.50 -5.11 -24.04
N GLN A 6 5.75 -6.29 -24.61
CA GLN A 6 4.73 -7.18 -25.16
C GLN A 6 4.05 -8.00 -24.05
N ASP A 7 4.81 -8.48 -23.07
CA ASP A 7 4.30 -9.17 -21.88
C ASP A 7 3.47 -8.23 -20.98
N ILE A 8 3.94 -6.98 -20.78
CA ILE A 8 3.16 -5.95 -20.06
C ILE A 8 1.81 -5.67 -20.76
N ARG A 9 1.78 -5.61 -22.11
CA ARG A 9 0.53 -5.45 -22.87
C ARG A 9 -0.42 -6.64 -22.67
N LEU A 10 0.10 -7.87 -22.77
CA LEU A 10 -0.69 -9.09 -22.57
C LEU A 10 -1.32 -9.14 -21.16
N ARG A 11 -0.55 -8.81 -20.11
CA ARG A 11 -1.07 -8.77 -18.73
C ARG A 11 -2.13 -7.68 -18.53
N LEU A 12 -1.95 -6.50 -19.12
CA LEU A 12 -2.97 -5.42 -19.08
C LEU A 12 -4.26 -5.81 -19.82
N GLN A 13 -4.14 -6.51 -20.96
CA GLN A 13 -5.28 -7.00 -21.74
C GLN A 13 -6.07 -8.07 -20.96
N GLN A 14 -5.37 -9.05 -20.35
CA GLN A 14 -5.98 -10.05 -19.46
C GLN A 14 -6.64 -9.45 -18.21
N LEU A 15 -6.12 -8.33 -17.68
CA LEU A 15 -6.76 -7.60 -16.59
C LEU A 15 -8.04 -6.87 -17.04
N HIS A 16 -8.06 -6.33 -18.26
CA HIS A 16 -9.25 -5.67 -18.83
C HIS A 16 -10.38 -6.67 -19.10
N GLU A 17 -10.04 -7.84 -19.66
CA GLU A 17 -10.96 -8.97 -19.89
C GLU A 17 -11.53 -9.57 -18.60
N ARG A 18 -10.86 -9.38 -17.45
CA ARG A 18 -11.34 -9.78 -16.12
C ARG A 18 -12.15 -8.73 -15.38
N THR A 19 -12.16 -7.47 -15.84
CA THR A 19 -12.80 -6.34 -15.14
C THR A 19 -14.01 -5.77 -15.87
N THR A 20 -14.23 -6.14 -17.14
CA THR A 20 -15.48 -5.85 -17.86
C THR A 20 -16.46 -7.02 -17.74
N PRO A 21 -17.57 -6.90 -16.97
CA PRO A 21 -18.60 -7.93 -16.94
C PRO A 21 -19.31 -8.01 -18.31
N PRO A 22 -19.66 -9.22 -18.79
CA PRO A 22 -20.27 -9.37 -20.11
C PRO A 22 -21.67 -8.75 -20.13
N LEU A 23 -21.87 -7.74 -20.99
CA LEU A 23 -23.18 -7.12 -21.27
C LEU A 23 -24.05 -8.03 -22.17
N GLY A 24 -24.27 -9.26 -21.71
CA GLY A 24 -25.25 -10.20 -22.27
C GLY A 24 -26.60 -9.99 -21.59
N GLY A 25 -27.53 -9.33 -22.29
CA GLY A 25 -28.76 -8.81 -21.67
C GLY A 25 -29.85 -9.84 -21.37
N LYS A 26 -30.72 -9.48 -20.41
CA LYS A 26 -32.10 -9.96 -20.26
C LYS A 26 -32.93 -8.89 -19.53
N GLN A 27 -33.49 -7.92 -20.28
CA GLN A 27 -34.54 -7.06 -19.74
C GLN A 27 -35.82 -7.88 -19.59
N VAL A 28 -36.19 -8.19 -18.36
CA VAL A 28 -37.45 -8.87 -18.03
C VAL A 28 -38.54 -7.83 -17.82
N HIS A 29 -39.56 -7.82 -18.68
CA HIS A 29 -40.81 -7.10 -18.41
C HIS A 29 -41.49 -7.65 -17.16
N LEU A 30 -42.00 -6.76 -16.29
CA LEU A 30 -43.12 -6.94 -15.35
C LEU A 30 -43.52 -5.51 -14.84
N PRO A 31 -44.68 -5.28 -14.17
CA PRO A 31 -45.67 -4.40 -14.80
C PRO A 31 -46.05 -3.13 -14.02
N ARG A 32 -46.67 -2.21 -14.75
CA ARG A 32 -47.44 -1.06 -14.26
C ARG A 32 -48.81 -1.54 -13.74
N PRO A 33 -49.24 -1.17 -12.52
CA PRO A 33 -50.42 -0.28 -12.39
C PRO A 33 -50.39 0.59 -11.10
N PRO A 34 -51.42 1.40 -10.82
CA PRO A 34 -52.16 2.30 -11.71
C PRO A 34 -52.06 3.76 -11.22
N ALA A 35 -52.65 4.70 -11.97
CA ALA A 35 -52.97 6.04 -11.47
C ALA A 35 -54.47 6.13 -11.15
N THR A 36 -54.84 6.73 -10.02
CA THR A 36 -56.23 6.99 -9.63
C THR A 36 -56.56 8.47 -9.71
N LYS A 37 -57.28 8.88 -10.77
CA LYS A 37 -58.13 10.07 -10.75
C LYS A 37 -59.55 9.65 -10.37
N ALA A 38 -60.20 10.38 -9.45
CA ALA A 38 -61.64 10.71 -9.52
C ALA A 38 -62.08 11.47 -8.24
N ALA A 39 -62.96 12.46 -8.42
CA ALA A 39 -64.00 12.82 -7.45
C ALA A 39 -65.34 12.23 -7.97
N PRO A 40 -66.36 12.09 -7.11
CA PRO A 40 -67.46 13.09 -7.06
C PRO A 40 -67.54 13.75 -5.65
N VAL A 41 -68.25 14.86 -5.35
CA VAL A 41 -69.42 15.55 -5.95
C VAL A 41 -70.78 14.94 -5.57
N GLU A 42 -71.80 15.81 -5.43
CA GLU A 42 -73.18 15.61 -4.94
C GLU A 42 -73.31 15.45 -3.39
N GLU A 43 -74.24 16.05 -2.62
CA GLU A 43 -75.38 17.02 -2.76
C GLU A 43 -76.66 16.46 -2.08
N ALA A 44 -77.66 17.32 -1.81
CA ALA A 44 -78.86 17.15 -0.95
C ALA A 44 -78.54 17.00 0.57
N ALA A 45 -79.19 17.66 1.53
CA ALA A 45 -80.44 18.43 1.66
C ALA A 45 -81.73 17.65 2.04
N ASP A 46 -82.55 18.35 2.84
CA ASP A 46 -84.02 18.28 2.98
C ASP A 46 -84.78 17.16 3.74
N LEU A 47 -85.36 17.61 4.87
CA LEU A 47 -86.81 17.61 5.18
C LEU A 47 -87.54 16.36 5.76
N ILE A 48 -88.79 16.65 6.19
CA ILE A 48 -89.88 15.76 6.69
C ILE A 48 -89.67 15.30 8.15
N GLY A 49 -90.63 15.40 9.08
CA GLY A 49 -92.01 15.93 9.11
C GLY A 49 -92.53 15.91 10.58
N THR A 50 -93.76 16.31 10.96
CA THR A 50 -94.91 16.81 10.19
C THR A 50 -95.88 17.62 11.11
N SER A 51 -96.89 18.23 10.49
CA SER A 51 -98.06 18.97 11.00
C SER A 51 -98.95 18.19 12.03
N VAL A 52 -99.99 18.77 12.68
CA VAL A 52 -101.33 19.12 12.12
C VAL A 52 -102.20 19.94 13.13
N HIS A 53 -102.77 21.08 12.66
CA HIS A 53 -104.08 21.76 12.97
C HIS A 53 -104.62 21.89 14.44
N SER A 54 -105.69 22.62 14.83
CA SER A 54 -106.64 23.67 14.33
C SER A 54 -107.40 24.22 15.58
N SER A 55 -107.49 25.50 15.92
CA SER A 55 -108.28 26.64 15.36
C SER A 55 -109.80 26.67 15.64
N LEU A 56 -110.31 27.80 16.20
CA LEU A 56 -111.72 28.28 16.19
C LEU A 56 -112.73 27.49 17.10
N THR A 57 -113.87 28.00 17.62
CA THR A 57 -114.55 29.33 17.58
C THR A 57 -115.56 29.52 18.76
N GLU A 58 -116.04 30.75 18.97
CA GLU A 58 -117.28 31.17 19.70
C GLU A 58 -118.59 30.67 19.00
N PRO A 59 -119.87 30.82 19.51
CA PRO A 59 -120.44 31.95 20.31
C PRO A 59 -121.60 31.65 21.32
N ALA A 60 -122.30 32.71 21.77
CA ALA A 60 -123.56 32.74 22.57
C ALA A 60 -124.85 32.70 21.66
N PRO A 61 -126.11 33.16 21.97
CA PRO A 61 -126.56 34.31 22.81
C PRO A 61 -128.02 34.27 23.45
N VAL A 62 -128.55 35.44 23.92
CA VAL A 62 -130.01 35.88 24.07
C VAL A 62 -130.95 35.11 25.05
N LEU A 63 -131.50 35.67 26.16
CA LEU A 63 -132.59 36.69 26.40
C LEU A 63 -134.05 36.13 26.19
N ILE A 64 -135.22 36.70 26.59
CA ILE A 64 -135.75 38.09 26.78
C ILE A 64 -136.87 38.17 27.91
N ARG A 65 -137.32 39.40 28.27
CA ARG A 65 -138.46 39.94 29.09
C ARG A 65 -139.92 39.63 28.57
N ALA A 66 -141.09 40.09 29.11
CA ALA A 66 -141.66 40.53 30.43
C ALA A 66 -143.17 41.02 30.27
N ALA A 67 -143.87 41.41 31.36
CA ALA A 67 -145.09 42.29 31.44
C ALA A 67 -146.48 41.74 30.96
N THR A 68 -147.73 42.21 31.29
CA THR A 68 -148.34 43.10 32.35
C THR A 68 -149.91 43.06 32.34
N ALA A 69 -150.58 42.94 33.51
CA ALA A 69 -151.94 43.45 33.89
C ALA A 69 -153.19 43.07 32.99
N VAL A 70 -154.47 43.51 33.14
CA VAL A 70 -155.26 44.46 34.02
C VAL A 70 -156.76 44.03 34.11
N GLY A 71 -157.59 44.54 35.06
CA GLY A 71 -159.08 44.65 34.90
C GLY A 71 -160.00 44.33 36.12
N VAL A 72 -161.23 44.89 36.16
CA VAL A 72 -162.29 44.68 37.20
C VAL A 72 -163.73 44.80 36.64
N PRO A 73 -164.66 43.88 36.96
CA PRO A 73 -166.13 44.12 36.94
C PRO A 73 -166.86 43.62 38.22
N SER A 74 -168.21 43.55 38.22
CA SER A 74 -169.02 43.53 39.47
C SER A 74 -170.23 42.58 39.59
N SER A 75 -170.57 42.32 40.86
CA SER A 75 -171.88 41.94 41.41
C SER A 75 -172.48 40.53 41.15
N ASN A 76 -172.58 40.00 39.93
CA ASN A 76 -173.53 38.90 39.65
C ASN A 76 -172.97 37.48 39.44
N GLU A 77 -171.64 37.28 39.40
CA GLU A 77 -171.03 35.99 39.02
C GLU A 77 -170.72 35.05 40.20
N ARG A 78 -171.16 35.40 41.42
CA ARG A 78 -170.84 34.68 42.68
C ARG A 78 -171.45 33.27 42.81
N ALA A 79 -172.21 32.80 41.83
CA ALA A 79 -172.80 31.47 41.79
C ALA A 79 -171.92 30.42 41.08
N SER A 80 -171.20 30.80 40.02
CA SER A 80 -170.44 29.83 39.18
C SER A 80 -169.16 29.35 39.86
N LEU A 81 -168.48 30.25 40.58
CA LEU A 81 -167.15 30.05 41.21
C LEU A 81 -167.09 28.95 42.30
N ARG A 82 -168.18 28.24 42.60
CA ARG A 82 -168.16 27.07 43.50
C ARG A 82 -167.94 25.75 42.76
N ALA A 83 -168.36 25.62 41.50
CA ALA A 83 -168.16 24.40 40.72
C ALA A 83 -166.68 24.26 40.27
N GLU A 84 -166.06 25.37 39.87
CA GLU A 84 -164.67 25.40 39.40
C GLU A 84 -163.66 25.09 40.53
N TRP A 85 -163.99 25.43 41.77
CA TRP A 85 -163.08 25.25 42.91
C TRP A 85 -162.84 23.78 43.28
N GLU A 86 -163.86 22.92 43.12
CA GLU A 86 -163.71 21.49 43.39
C GLU A 86 -162.92 20.77 42.28
N SER A 87 -163.04 21.23 41.02
CA SER A 87 -162.20 20.76 39.90
C SER A 87 -160.73 21.16 40.11
N ALA A 88 -160.47 22.44 40.42
CA ALA A 88 -159.12 22.97 40.63
C ALA A 88 -158.37 22.27 41.79
N ARG A 89 -159.11 21.79 42.80
CA ARG A 89 -158.53 21.03 43.91
C ARG A 89 -157.99 19.66 43.48
N GLN A 90 -158.69 18.94 42.61
CA GLN A 90 -158.24 17.62 42.14
C GLN A 90 -156.99 17.71 41.24
N GLU A 91 -156.91 18.76 40.40
CA GLU A 91 -155.70 19.02 39.60
C GLU A 91 -154.49 19.39 40.47
N ALA A 92 -154.69 20.17 41.55
CA ALA A 92 -153.62 20.54 42.47
C ALA A 92 -153.00 19.31 43.17
N GLU A 93 -153.83 18.36 43.60
CA GLU A 93 -153.37 17.11 44.22
C GLU A 93 -152.58 16.25 43.22
N HIS A 94 -153.01 16.14 41.95
CA HIS A 94 -152.26 15.43 40.90
C HIS A 94 -150.92 16.10 40.55
N GLN A 95 -150.86 17.44 40.49
CA GLN A 95 -149.61 18.17 40.25
C GLN A 95 -148.58 17.99 41.39
N SER A 96 -149.03 17.81 42.64
CA SER A 96 -148.13 17.56 43.77
C SER A 96 -147.31 16.27 43.60
N GLN A 97 -147.96 15.18 43.13
CA GLN A 97 -147.32 13.87 42.96
C GLN A 97 -146.29 13.85 41.82
N LEU A 98 -146.47 14.69 40.80
CA LEU A 98 -145.51 14.85 39.72
C LEU A 98 -144.23 15.57 40.17
N ARG A 99 -144.34 16.57 41.07
CA ARG A 99 -143.15 17.28 41.59
C ARG A 99 -142.25 16.37 42.42
N VAL A 100 -142.82 15.54 43.30
CA VAL A 100 -142.05 14.58 44.11
C VAL A 100 -141.26 13.59 43.25
N LYS A 101 -141.85 13.13 42.12
CA LYS A 101 -141.15 12.25 41.16
C LYS A 101 -139.99 12.97 40.43
N ALA A 102 -140.17 14.25 40.07
CA ALA A 102 -139.12 15.04 39.42
C ALA A 102 -137.93 15.32 40.36
N GLU A 103 -138.18 15.61 41.64
CA GLU A 103 -137.11 15.87 42.62
C GLU A 103 -136.31 14.60 42.97
N ALA A 104 -136.96 13.44 42.97
CA ALA A 104 -136.26 12.15 43.09
C ALA A 104 -135.30 11.90 41.90
N GLN A 105 -135.73 12.16 40.66
CA GLN A 105 -134.87 12.01 39.48
C GLN A 105 -133.72 13.05 39.45
N ALA A 106 -133.97 14.27 39.90
CA ALA A 106 -132.95 15.33 39.96
C ALA A 106 -131.86 15.06 41.02
N THR A 107 -132.16 14.28 42.07
CA THR A 107 -131.18 13.95 43.12
C THR A 107 -130.26 12.79 42.75
N ASP A 108 -130.75 11.78 42.02
CA ASP A 108 -129.89 10.67 41.55
C ASP A 108 -128.95 11.08 40.42
N LEU A 109 -129.40 11.92 39.47
CA LEU A 109 -128.52 12.47 38.42
C LEU A 109 -127.34 13.26 39.01
N ARG A 110 -127.55 13.98 40.13
CA ARG A 110 -126.48 14.69 40.85
C ARG A 110 -125.46 13.73 41.48
N ARG A 111 -125.87 12.55 41.96
CA ARG A 111 -124.94 11.52 42.49
C ARG A 111 -124.08 10.92 41.37
N GLN A 112 -124.68 10.60 40.23
CA GLN A 112 -123.96 10.04 39.07
C GLN A 112 -122.88 11.01 38.56
N LEU A 113 -123.19 12.30 38.49
CA LEU A 113 -122.24 13.34 38.07
C LEU A 113 -121.09 13.53 39.09
N GLN A 114 -121.36 13.33 40.39
CA GLN A 114 -120.33 13.35 41.45
C GLN A 114 -119.46 12.07 41.51
N ALA A 115 -119.93 10.94 40.98
CA ALA A 115 -119.11 9.74 40.81
C ALA A 115 -118.14 9.90 39.63
N ALA A 116 -118.67 10.22 38.45
CA ALA A 116 -117.89 10.35 37.22
C ALA A 116 -116.80 11.44 37.27
N THR A 117 -116.98 12.48 38.09
CA THR A 117 -115.96 13.53 38.30
C THR A 117 -114.78 13.05 39.15
N ARG A 118 -114.99 12.14 40.11
CA ARG A 118 -113.90 11.54 40.92
C ARG A 118 -113.08 10.54 40.10
N GLU A 119 -113.76 9.66 39.37
CA GLU A 119 -113.11 8.69 38.48
C GLU A 119 -112.20 9.38 37.45
N LEU A 120 -112.56 10.59 37.00
CA LEU A 120 -111.75 11.41 36.10
C LEU A 120 -110.50 12.02 36.77
N GLU A 121 -110.52 12.29 38.08
CA GLU A 121 -109.36 12.80 38.83
C GLU A 121 -108.41 11.67 39.23
N ASP A 122 -108.96 10.52 39.65
CA ASP A 122 -108.19 9.30 39.90
C ASP A 122 -107.48 8.80 38.62
N ALA A 123 -108.14 8.86 37.46
CA ALA A 123 -107.52 8.54 36.17
C ALA A 123 -106.36 9.49 35.80
N LYS A 124 -106.46 10.78 36.13
CA LYS A 124 -105.40 11.77 35.85
C LYS A 124 -104.17 11.57 36.73
N THR A 125 -104.36 11.29 38.02
CA THR A 125 -103.24 11.03 38.94
C THR A 125 -102.48 9.74 38.57
N LEU A 126 -103.20 8.68 38.20
CA LEU A 126 -102.60 7.45 37.66
C LEU A 126 -101.85 7.65 36.33
N ALA A 127 -102.33 8.52 35.45
CA ALA A 127 -101.64 8.86 34.21
C ALA A 127 -100.31 9.59 34.47
N PHE A 128 -100.33 10.56 35.40
CA PHE A 128 -99.14 11.34 35.78
C PHE A 128 -98.04 10.45 36.40
N GLN A 129 -98.41 9.58 37.35
CA GLN A 129 -97.46 8.65 37.98
C GLN A 129 -96.77 7.72 36.96
N ARG A 130 -97.51 7.21 35.97
CA ARG A 130 -96.95 6.37 34.89
C ARG A 130 -95.96 7.13 33.99
N GLN A 131 -96.17 8.43 33.80
CA GLN A 131 -95.28 9.31 33.04
C GLN A 131 -94.00 9.65 33.81
N GLU A 132 -94.07 9.84 35.13
CA GLU A 132 -92.87 9.98 35.98
C GLU A 132 -92.08 8.67 36.06
N GLU A 133 -92.74 7.52 36.14
CA GLU A 133 -92.08 6.21 36.13
C GLU A 133 -91.33 5.92 34.82
N SER A 134 -91.87 6.27 33.64
CA SER A 134 -91.12 6.10 32.39
C SER A 134 -89.91 7.04 32.34
N ALA A 135 -90.09 8.32 32.68
CA ALA A 135 -89.01 9.29 32.74
C ALA A 135 -87.89 8.88 33.74
N ALA A 136 -88.23 8.24 34.86
CA ALA A 136 -87.27 7.70 35.81
C ALA A 136 -86.49 6.49 35.25
N ARG A 137 -87.16 5.59 34.52
CA ARG A 137 -86.52 4.43 33.86
C ARG A 137 -85.58 4.86 32.75
N ASP A 138 -85.96 5.85 31.95
CA ASP A 138 -85.14 6.33 30.83
C ASP A 138 -83.96 7.19 31.31
N ARG A 139 -84.11 7.98 32.38
CA ARG A 139 -82.98 8.61 33.09
C ARG A 139 -82.01 7.56 33.65
N LYS A 140 -82.51 6.44 34.18
CA LYS A 140 -81.67 5.36 34.69
C LYS A 140 -80.89 4.66 33.56
N ARG A 141 -81.53 4.40 32.41
CA ARG A 141 -80.86 3.88 31.21
C ARG A 141 -79.74 4.82 30.75
N ALA A 142 -80.07 6.09 30.46
CA ALA A 142 -79.07 7.08 30.03
C ALA A 142 -77.90 7.26 31.02
N ALA A 143 -78.12 7.06 32.32
CA ALA A 143 -77.04 7.03 33.32
C ALA A 143 -76.19 5.74 33.26
N GLN A 144 -76.79 4.57 33.01
CA GLN A 144 -76.06 3.31 32.82
C GLN A 144 -75.29 3.30 31.50
N ASP A 145 -75.90 3.77 30.41
CA ASP A 145 -75.29 3.88 29.09
C ASP A 145 -74.06 4.81 29.14
N LYS A 146 -74.19 5.96 29.82
CA LYS A 146 -73.09 6.91 30.02
C LYS A 146 -71.95 6.36 30.91
N VAL A 147 -72.26 5.47 31.86
CA VAL A 147 -71.23 4.76 32.65
C VAL A 147 -70.55 3.68 31.79
N ALA A 148 -71.29 2.99 30.91
CA ALA A 148 -70.72 2.08 29.94
C ALA A 148 -69.77 2.80 28.98
N GLU A 149 -70.21 3.89 28.34
CA GLU A 149 -69.37 4.77 27.49
C GLU A 149 -68.11 5.25 28.21
N GLN A 150 -68.22 5.66 29.48
CA GLN A 150 -67.06 6.09 30.27
C GLN A 150 -66.11 4.93 30.58
N SER A 151 -66.63 3.73 30.85
CA SER A 151 -65.80 2.54 31.08
C SER A 151 -65.11 2.03 29.80
N GLU A 152 -65.80 2.08 28.66
CA GLU A 152 -65.23 1.75 27.35
C GLU A 152 -64.18 2.78 26.92
N ALA A 153 -64.45 4.08 27.12
CA ALA A 153 -63.48 5.14 26.86
C ALA A 153 -62.23 5.00 27.73
N ALA A 154 -62.38 4.63 29.01
CA ALA A 154 -61.27 4.34 29.91
C ALA A 154 -60.46 3.12 29.46
N LEU A 155 -61.11 2.02 29.10
CA LEU A 155 -60.45 0.81 28.58
C LEU A 155 -59.74 1.07 27.24
N VAL A 156 -60.36 1.82 26.32
CA VAL A 156 -59.75 2.22 25.04
C VAL A 156 -58.55 3.16 25.27
N ALA A 157 -58.61 4.07 26.25
CA ALA A 157 -57.46 4.90 26.63
C ALA A 157 -56.33 4.05 27.23
N GLN A 158 -56.66 3.06 28.07
CA GLN A 158 -55.68 2.17 28.70
C GLN A 158 -55.02 1.23 27.67
N ILE A 159 -55.79 0.70 26.71
CA ILE A 159 -55.28 -0.08 25.58
C ILE A 159 -54.36 0.79 24.69
N ARG A 160 -54.75 2.04 24.39
CA ARG A 160 -53.90 2.98 23.63
C ARG A 160 -52.58 3.29 24.36
N ALA A 161 -52.61 3.46 25.68
CA ALA A 161 -51.41 3.67 26.48
C ALA A 161 -50.48 2.44 26.46
N LEU A 162 -51.04 1.23 26.60
CA LEU A 162 -50.27 -0.02 26.50
C LEU A 162 -49.68 -0.23 25.10
N VAL A 163 -50.43 0.06 24.03
CA VAL A 163 -49.91 0.02 22.65
C VAL A 163 -48.77 1.02 22.47
N ALA A 164 -48.90 2.26 22.97
CA ALA A 164 -47.85 3.27 22.91
C ALA A 164 -46.58 2.85 23.67
N GLN A 165 -46.70 2.22 24.85
CA GLN A 165 -45.56 1.64 25.58
C GLN A 165 -44.92 0.48 24.81
N LEU A 166 -45.72 -0.38 24.19
CA LEU A 166 -45.24 -1.53 23.44
C LEU A 166 -44.50 -1.08 22.16
N ASP A 167 -45.01 -0.07 21.46
CA ASP A 167 -44.34 0.52 20.30
C ASP A 167 -43.09 1.35 20.68
N LEU A 168 -43.07 2.00 21.86
CA LEU A 168 -41.84 2.60 22.41
C LEU A 168 -40.78 1.53 22.67
N SER A 169 -41.12 0.44 23.36
CA SER A 169 -40.19 -0.67 23.63
C SER A 169 -39.69 -1.36 22.35
N ARG A 170 -40.49 -1.35 21.28
CA ARG A 170 -40.08 -1.81 19.94
C ARG A 170 -39.08 -0.85 19.31
N GLN A 171 -39.31 0.45 19.38
CA GLN A 171 -38.38 1.48 18.88
C GLN A 171 -37.04 1.41 19.61
N GLU A 172 -37.07 1.31 20.94
CA GLU A 172 -35.88 1.08 21.78
C GLU A 172 -35.17 -0.23 21.39
N SER A 173 -35.91 -1.33 21.22
CA SER A 173 -35.33 -2.61 20.78
C SER A 173 -34.71 -2.54 19.37
N THR A 174 -35.29 -1.77 18.44
CA THR A 174 -34.68 -1.54 17.12
C THR A 174 -33.45 -0.65 17.19
N ARG A 175 -33.46 0.37 18.07
CA ARG A 175 -32.34 1.27 18.31
C ARG A 175 -31.14 0.52 18.90
N TRP A 176 -31.34 -0.24 19.98
CA TRP A 176 -30.29 -1.09 20.56
C TRP A 176 -29.71 -2.10 19.55
N LYS A 177 -30.54 -2.64 18.64
CA LYS A 177 -30.07 -3.52 17.55
C LYS A 177 -29.26 -2.79 16.48
N GLN A 178 -29.54 -1.51 16.23
CA GLN A 178 -28.75 -0.67 15.32
C GLN A 178 -27.41 -0.31 15.97
N GLU A 179 -27.43 0.22 17.20
CA GLU A 179 -26.24 0.59 17.97
C GLU A 179 -25.29 -0.61 18.16
N LEU A 180 -25.81 -1.80 18.45
CA LEU A 180 -25.00 -3.03 18.60
C LEU A 180 -24.47 -3.55 17.25
N ALA A 181 -25.20 -3.36 16.14
CA ALA A 181 -24.71 -3.68 14.80
C ALA A 181 -23.68 -2.66 14.28
N GLU A 182 -23.74 -1.40 14.74
CA GLU A 182 -22.76 -0.36 14.43
C GLU A 182 -21.48 -0.56 15.23
N ALA A 183 -21.57 -0.81 16.55
CA ALA A 183 -20.43 -1.22 17.37
C ALA A 183 -19.73 -2.49 16.84
N ALA A 184 -20.48 -3.45 16.28
CA ALA A 184 -19.89 -4.60 15.60
C ALA A 184 -19.09 -4.20 14.35
N ARG A 185 -19.64 -3.34 13.48
CA ARG A 185 -18.91 -2.82 12.29
C ARG A 185 -17.69 -1.99 12.68
N GLU A 186 -17.75 -1.20 13.74
CA GLU A 186 -16.61 -0.43 14.25
C GLU A 186 -15.51 -1.35 14.77
N ARG A 187 -15.88 -2.41 15.51
CA ARG A 187 -14.95 -3.46 15.94
C ARG A 187 -14.30 -4.19 14.78
N ASP A 188 -15.06 -4.56 13.75
CA ASP A 188 -14.53 -5.21 12.54
C ASP A 188 -13.60 -4.27 11.75
N GLN A 189 -13.96 -2.99 11.63
CA GLN A 189 -13.09 -1.97 11.03
C GLN A 189 -11.80 -1.76 11.85
N ALA A 190 -11.88 -1.75 13.18
CA ALA A 190 -10.72 -1.65 14.05
C ALA A 190 -9.81 -2.88 13.93
N ALA A 191 -10.38 -4.08 13.79
CA ALA A 191 -9.64 -5.32 13.54
C ALA A 191 -8.90 -5.26 12.18
N VAL A 192 -9.59 -4.89 11.09
CA VAL A 192 -8.98 -4.72 9.77
C VAL A 192 -7.90 -3.64 9.77
N GLN A 193 -8.08 -2.54 10.52
CA GLN A 193 -7.04 -1.52 10.70
C GLN A 193 -5.84 -2.03 11.51
N ALA A 194 -6.04 -2.92 12.49
CA ALA A 194 -4.96 -3.54 13.25
C ALA A 194 -4.17 -4.53 12.37
N GLU A 195 -4.85 -5.40 11.62
CA GLU A 195 -4.24 -6.31 10.66
C GLU A 195 -3.43 -5.55 9.59
N ALA A 196 -3.97 -4.46 9.04
CA ALA A 196 -3.27 -3.61 8.08
C ALA A 196 -2.00 -2.95 8.67
N ARG A 197 -2.01 -2.59 9.97
CA ARG A 197 -0.82 -2.07 10.67
C ARG A 197 0.23 -3.15 10.91
N VAL A 198 -0.19 -4.37 11.27
CA VAL A 198 0.71 -5.52 11.42
C VAL A 198 1.36 -5.87 10.08
N ALA A 199 0.56 -6.01 9.00
CA ALA A 199 1.08 -6.31 7.66
C ALA A 199 2.05 -5.23 7.15
N LEU A 200 1.82 -3.95 7.47
CA LEU A 200 2.75 -2.86 7.15
C LEU A 200 4.06 -2.98 7.93
N ALA A 201 4.00 -3.32 9.23
CA ALA A 201 5.18 -3.52 10.06
C ALA A 201 6.00 -4.75 9.61
N GLU A 202 5.35 -5.84 9.26
CA GLU A 202 6.00 -7.04 8.68
C GLU A 202 6.65 -6.74 7.33
N ALA A 203 5.97 -6.01 6.45
CA ALA A 203 6.52 -5.59 5.16
C ALA A 203 7.77 -4.70 5.33
N GLN A 204 7.73 -3.76 6.27
CA GLN A 204 8.90 -2.94 6.62
C GLN A 204 10.04 -3.80 7.20
N ALA A 205 9.75 -4.70 8.15
CA ALA A 205 10.75 -5.60 8.72
C ALA A 205 11.41 -6.52 7.68
N ALA A 206 10.64 -6.99 6.69
CA ALA A 206 11.15 -7.76 5.56
C ALA A 206 12.05 -6.91 4.63
N GLU A 207 11.70 -5.65 4.39
CA GLU A 207 12.56 -4.73 3.62
C GLU A 207 13.86 -4.40 4.38
N TRP A 208 13.78 -4.11 5.68
CA TRP A 208 14.94 -3.94 6.55
C TRP A 208 15.88 -5.14 6.52
N LYS A 209 15.34 -6.37 6.61
CA LYS A 209 16.13 -7.59 6.52
C LYS A 209 16.83 -7.74 5.16
N ARG A 210 16.18 -7.37 4.05
CA ARG A 210 16.82 -7.34 2.72
C ARG A 210 17.97 -6.33 2.70
N ARG A 211 17.72 -5.07 3.06
CA ARG A 211 18.74 -4.01 3.12
C ARG A 211 19.95 -4.39 3.98
N GLY A 212 19.73 -5.15 5.06
CA GLY A 212 20.78 -5.74 5.89
C GLY A 212 21.65 -6.76 5.12
N MET A 213 21.02 -7.78 4.53
CA MET A 213 21.72 -8.79 3.70
C MET A 213 22.44 -8.14 2.51
N ASP A 214 21.82 -7.16 1.85
CA ASP A 214 22.41 -6.43 0.72
C ASP A 214 23.65 -5.61 1.15
N ALA A 215 23.70 -5.14 2.41
CA ALA A 215 24.85 -4.45 2.98
C ALA A 215 25.95 -5.41 3.46
N GLU A 216 25.60 -6.62 3.88
CA GLU A 216 26.56 -7.69 4.20
C GLU A 216 27.23 -8.22 2.92
N ALA A 217 26.47 -8.45 1.84
CA ALA A 217 27.00 -8.82 0.54
C ALA A 217 28.02 -7.79 0.00
N LEU A 218 27.74 -6.48 0.13
CA LEU A 218 28.72 -5.44 -0.24
C LEU A 218 29.99 -5.46 0.62
N ARG A 219 29.90 -5.82 1.92
CA ARG A 219 31.09 -5.96 2.78
C ARG A 219 31.93 -7.16 2.37
N GLU A 220 31.29 -8.27 1.98
CA GLU A 220 31.98 -9.45 1.46
C GLU A 220 32.62 -9.19 0.09
N GLU A 221 31.94 -8.52 -0.84
CA GLU A 221 32.54 -8.08 -2.11
C GLU A 221 33.75 -7.15 -1.86
N LEU A 222 33.62 -6.18 -0.97
CA LEU A 222 34.71 -5.25 -0.62
C LEU A 222 35.90 -5.97 0.03
N ALA A 223 35.66 -6.99 0.86
CA ALA A 223 36.72 -7.81 1.44
C ALA A 223 37.43 -8.68 0.37
N ASN A 224 36.66 -9.27 -0.54
CA ASN A 224 37.19 -10.09 -1.63
C ASN A 224 37.98 -9.27 -2.66
N GLU A 225 37.54 -8.06 -3.03
CA GLU A 225 38.33 -7.17 -3.89
C GLU A 225 39.59 -6.65 -3.17
N LYS A 226 39.53 -6.31 -1.87
CA LYS A 226 40.73 -5.95 -1.09
C LYS A 226 41.77 -7.08 -1.06
N LYS A 227 41.32 -8.34 -0.92
CA LYS A 227 42.19 -9.52 -1.00
C LYS A 227 42.85 -9.61 -2.39
N ARG A 228 42.07 -9.46 -3.47
CA ARG A 228 42.59 -9.44 -4.86
C ARG A 228 43.59 -8.31 -5.10
N THR A 229 43.36 -7.11 -4.58
CA THR A 229 44.33 -5.99 -4.66
C THR A 229 45.64 -6.31 -3.92
N SER A 230 45.58 -6.96 -2.75
CA SER A 230 46.81 -7.40 -2.05
C SER A 230 47.57 -8.50 -2.81
N GLU A 231 46.87 -9.43 -3.44
CA GLU A 231 47.45 -10.48 -4.30
C GLU A 231 48.10 -9.87 -5.57
N LEU A 232 47.45 -8.87 -6.19
CA LEU A 232 48.01 -8.12 -7.32
C LEU A 232 49.23 -7.27 -6.91
N THR A 233 49.23 -6.69 -5.71
CA THR A 233 50.37 -5.92 -5.20
C THR A 233 51.61 -6.81 -5.03
N GLN A 234 51.44 -8.00 -4.43
CA GLN A 234 52.50 -9.00 -4.31
C GLN A 234 52.99 -9.49 -5.70
N ALA A 235 52.09 -9.69 -6.66
CA ALA A 235 52.46 -10.03 -8.03
C ALA A 235 53.27 -8.91 -8.73
N ILE A 236 52.97 -7.65 -8.46
CA ILE A 236 53.72 -6.49 -8.94
C ILE A 236 55.12 -6.41 -8.30
N GLU A 237 55.23 -6.69 -7.00
CA GLU A 237 56.53 -6.75 -6.30
C GLU A 237 57.43 -7.84 -6.88
N VAL A 238 56.93 -9.07 -7.02
CA VAL A 238 57.66 -10.18 -7.67
C VAL A 238 58.04 -9.85 -9.11
N ALA A 239 57.16 -9.21 -9.88
CA ALA A 239 57.47 -8.79 -11.26
C ALA A 239 58.58 -7.71 -11.31
N ARG A 240 58.61 -6.78 -10.34
CA ARG A 240 59.67 -5.77 -10.21
C ARG A 240 61.00 -6.39 -9.78
N GLU A 241 60.99 -7.36 -8.88
CA GLU A 241 62.18 -8.14 -8.50
C GLU A 241 62.76 -8.87 -9.71
N GLN A 242 61.91 -9.60 -10.46
CA GLN A 242 62.32 -10.27 -11.71
C GLN A 242 62.89 -9.29 -12.74
N GLU A 243 62.25 -8.12 -12.94
CA GLU A 243 62.79 -7.11 -13.86
C GLU A 243 64.13 -6.54 -13.37
N SER A 244 64.32 -6.42 -12.05
CA SER A 244 65.59 -5.95 -11.47
C SER A 244 66.74 -6.95 -11.68
N GLY A 245 66.47 -8.26 -11.54
CA GLY A 245 67.43 -9.33 -11.80
C GLY A 245 67.77 -9.48 -13.28
N LEU A 246 66.80 -9.33 -14.17
CA LEU A 246 67.05 -9.27 -15.62
C LEU A 246 67.88 -8.03 -15.99
N ARG A 247 67.66 -6.88 -15.34
CA ARG A 247 68.47 -5.66 -15.51
C ARG A 247 69.91 -5.80 -14.97
N SER A 248 70.17 -6.58 -13.92
CA SER A 248 71.55 -6.83 -13.47
C SER A 248 72.27 -7.81 -14.39
N ALA A 249 71.64 -8.93 -14.75
CA ALA A 249 72.19 -9.90 -15.70
C ALA A 249 72.55 -9.26 -17.06
N LEU A 250 71.68 -8.37 -17.57
CA LEU A 250 71.94 -7.57 -18.78
C LEU A 250 73.24 -6.76 -18.66
N ARG A 251 73.45 -6.03 -17.56
CA ARG A 251 74.66 -5.22 -17.33
C ARG A 251 75.92 -6.06 -17.18
N GLU A 252 75.82 -7.23 -16.54
CA GLU A 252 76.92 -8.17 -16.38
C GLU A 252 77.37 -8.74 -17.74
N ALA A 253 76.41 -9.08 -18.61
CA ALA A 253 76.67 -9.52 -19.97
C ALA A 253 77.20 -8.39 -20.88
N GLU A 254 76.66 -7.16 -20.77
CA GLU A 254 77.21 -5.97 -21.44
C GLU A 254 78.69 -5.72 -21.05
N ALA A 255 79.01 -5.82 -19.76
CA ALA A 255 80.39 -5.69 -19.27
C ALA A 255 81.30 -6.84 -19.74
N ALA A 256 80.80 -8.07 -19.80
CA ALA A 256 81.53 -9.21 -20.33
C ALA A 256 81.85 -9.05 -21.83
N ILE A 257 80.90 -8.54 -22.64
CA ILE A 257 81.15 -8.23 -24.05
C ILE A 257 82.16 -7.09 -24.20
N ALA A 258 82.08 -6.03 -23.40
CA ALA A 258 83.08 -4.95 -23.43
C ALA A 258 84.50 -5.47 -23.11
N SER A 259 84.63 -6.33 -22.09
CA SER A 259 85.90 -6.97 -21.75
C SER A 259 86.44 -7.87 -22.88
N ARG A 260 85.57 -8.65 -23.53
CA ARG A 260 85.94 -9.53 -24.66
C ARG A 260 86.29 -8.75 -25.94
N SER A 261 85.61 -7.62 -26.20
CA SER A 261 85.92 -6.72 -27.31
C SER A 261 87.31 -6.08 -27.16
N ASN A 262 87.67 -5.67 -25.94
CA ASN A 262 89.01 -5.20 -25.62
C ASN A 262 90.07 -6.31 -25.81
N ALA A 263 89.79 -7.55 -25.39
CA ALA A 263 90.69 -8.68 -25.59
C ALA A 263 90.92 -9.00 -27.09
N ILE A 264 89.87 -9.00 -27.92
CA ILE A 264 90.00 -9.17 -29.38
C ILE A 264 90.82 -8.02 -30.00
N SER A 265 90.66 -6.80 -29.49
CA SER A 265 91.45 -5.64 -29.95
C SER A 265 92.95 -5.80 -29.63
N GLY A 266 93.29 -6.37 -28.47
CA GLY A 266 94.66 -6.76 -28.12
C GLY A 266 95.20 -7.87 -29.04
N LEU A 267 94.48 -8.98 -29.18
CA LEU A 267 94.86 -10.10 -30.07
C LEU A 267 95.04 -9.66 -31.52
N LYS A 268 94.27 -8.67 -32.00
CA LYS A 268 94.44 -8.09 -33.34
C LYS A 268 95.78 -7.35 -33.47
N ALA A 269 96.16 -6.56 -32.47
CA ALA A 269 97.46 -5.87 -32.45
C ALA A 269 98.63 -6.87 -32.34
N GLU A 270 98.49 -7.94 -31.55
CA GLU A 270 99.46 -9.03 -31.47
C GLU A 270 99.61 -9.76 -32.82
N VAL A 271 98.51 -10.09 -33.49
CA VAL A 271 98.53 -10.69 -34.84
C VAL A 271 99.16 -9.76 -35.88
N GLU A 272 98.94 -8.45 -35.80
CA GLU A 272 99.60 -7.46 -36.67
C GLU A 272 101.11 -7.36 -36.38
N SER A 273 101.50 -7.38 -35.10
CA SER A 273 102.90 -7.41 -34.67
C SER A 273 103.62 -8.69 -35.16
N LEU A 274 103.05 -9.88 -34.92
CA LEU A 274 103.57 -11.16 -35.40
C LEU A 274 103.66 -11.20 -36.94
N THR A 275 102.66 -10.65 -37.64
CA THR A 275 102.68 -10.58 -39.11
C THR A 275 103.82 -9.67 -39.61
N SER A 276 104.10 -8.55 -38.93
CA SER A 276 105.24 -7.69 -39.27
C SER A 276 106.59 -8.36 -38.98
N SER A 277 106.73 -9.03 -37.84
CA SER A 277 107.93 -9.81 -37.48
C SER A 277 108.21 -10.94 -38.48
N LEU A 278 107.16 -11.65 -38.91
CA LEU A 278 107.25 -12.68 -39.95
C LEU A 278 107.68 -12.10 -41.30
N SER A 279 107.25 -10.88 -41.64
CA SER A 279 107.69 -10.22 -42.88
C SER A 279 109.18 -9.84 -42.85
N VAL A 280 109.73 -9.47 -41.68
CA VAL A 280 111.15 -9.18 -41.48
C VAL A 280 111.97 -10.47 -41.55
N THR A 281 111.60 -11.51 -40.80
CA THR A 281 112.32 -12.80 -40.82
C THR A 281 112.28 -13.48 -42.19
N HIS A 282 111.18 -13.34 -42.95
CA HIS A 282 111.12 -13.79 -44.34
C HIS A 282 112.02 -12.94 -45.28
N HIS A 283 112.25 -11.65 -44.99
CA HIS A 283 113.20 -10.82 -45.73
C HIS A 283 114.64 -11.25 -45.43
N GLU A 284 115.01 -11.36 -44.16
CA GLU A 284 116.31 -11.88 -43.70
C GLU A 284 116.62 -13.25 -44.32
N LEU A 285 115.66 -14.19 -44.27
CA LEU A 285 115.79 -15.51 -44.89
C LEU A 285 116.03 -15.43 -46.40
N ALA A 286 115.39 -14.49 -47.10
CA ALA A 286 115.62 -14.26 -48.52
C ALA A 286 117.01 -13.65 -48.80
N GLU A 287 117.56 -12.86 -47.89
CA GLU A 287 118.92 -12.33 -47.97
C GLU A 287 119.98 -13.40 -47.70
N GLU A 288 119.80 -14.25 -46.68
CA GLU A 288 120.70 -15.38 -46.42
C GLU A 288 120.69 -16.40 -47.58
N ARG A 289 119.51 -16.67 -48.17
CA ARG A 289 119.43 -17.46 -49.41
C ARG A 289 120.24 -16.85 -50.56
N ARG A 290 120.22 -15.52 -50.73
CA ARG A 290 121.06 -14.83 -51.75
C ARG A 290 122.55 -14.92 -51.42
N LYS A 291 122.95 -14.71 -50.16
CA LYS A 291 124.35 -14.83 -49.70
C LYS A 291 124.89 -16.25 -49.90
N ALA A 292 124.16 -17.27 -49.46
CA ALA A 292 124.52 -18.67 -49.62
C ALA A 292 124.62 -19.08 -51.10
N LEU A 293 123.68 -18.63 -51.95
CA LEU A 293 123.77 -18.83 -53.40
C LEU A 293 125.01 -18.12 -53.97
N GLY A 294 125.27 -16.86 -53.61
CA GLY A 294 126.44 -16.10 -54.07
C GLY A 294 127.78 -16.75 -53.68
N LEU A 295 127.87 -17.31 -52.48
CA LEU A 295 129.04 -18.08 -52.00
C LEU A 295 129.20 -19.41 -52.75
N ALA A 296 128.11 -20.17 -52.96
CA ALA A 296 128.13 -21.41 -53.74
C ALA A 296 128.57 -21.14 -55.19
N ASP A 297 128.12 -20.03 -55.77
CA ASP A 297 128.43 -19.62 -57.13
C ASP A 297 129.88 -19.09 -57.27
N ALA A 298 130.39 -18.40 -56.24
CA ALA A 298 131.81 -18.02 -56.13
C ALA A 298 132.73 -19.25 -55.98
N LEU A 299 132.36 -20.21 -55.14
CA LEU A 299 133.02 -21.51 -55.05
C LEU A 299 133.04 -22.23 -56.40
N ALA A 300 131.89 -22.32 -57.07
CA ALA A 300 131.77 -22.97 -58.38
C ALA A 300 132.57 -22.24 -59.48
N ARG A 301 132.76 -20.92 -59.40
CA ARG A 301 133.71 -20.17 -60.25
C ARG A 301 135.17 -20.53 -59.91
N SER A 302 135.55 -20.50 -58.64
CA SER A 302 136.93 -20.80 -58.19
C SER A 302 137.38 -22.24 -58.47
N ALA A 303 136.45 -23.20 -58.43
CA ALA A 303 136.69 -24.59 -58.82
C ALA A 303 136.92 -24.71 -60.34
N ARG A 304 136.13 -24.00 -61.16
CA ARG A 304 136.30 -23.96 -62.62
C ARG A 304 137.59 -23.26 -63.06
N SER A 305 138.15 -22.35 -62.25
CA SER A 305 139.47 -21.74 -62.48
C SER A 305 140.63 -22.53 -61.86
N GLY A 306 140.45 -23.82 -61.53
CA GLY A 306 141.50 -24.70 -60.99
C GLY A 306 141.91 -24.44 -59.54
N GLY A 307 141.28 -23.47 -58.85
CA GLY A 307 141.67 -23.00 -57.52
C GLY A 307 141.14 -23.84 -56.34
N GLY A 308 140.52 -24.99 -56.58
CA GLY A 308 139.70 -25.72 -55.59
C GLY A 308 140.42 -26.19 -54.31
N ALA A 309 141.76 -26.27 -54.33
CA ALA A 309 142.60 -26.61 -53.16
C ALA A 309 143.15 -25.36 -52.40
N SER A 310 142.88 -24.15 -52.87
CA SER A 310 143.35 -22.90 -52.26
C SER A 310 142.78 -22.72 -50.83
N PRO A 311 143.53 -22.10 -49.89
CA PRO A 311 142.99 -21.67 -48.60
C PRO A 311 141.70 -20.84 -48.73
N ALA A 312 141.61 -19.98 -49.76
CA ALA A 312 140.40 -19.20 -50.03
C ALA A 312 139.19 -20.08 -50.42
N ALA A 313 139.43 -21.21 -51.08
CA ALA A 313 138.40 -22.19 -51.39
C ALA A 313 138.03 -23.05 -50.17
N ARG A 314 138.77 -22.97 -49.05
CA ARG A 314 138.36 -23.54 -47.76
C ARG A 314 137.54 -22.54 -46.95
N THR A 315 137.98 -21.29 -46.82
CA THR A 315 137.23 -20.24 -46.10
C THR A 315 135.88 -19.94 -46.75
N MET A 316 135.77 -19.99 -48.09
CA MET A 316 134.47 -19.89 -48.77
C MET A 316 133.55 -21.11 -48.51
N ARG A 317 134.10 -22.30 -48.20
CA ARG A 317 133.31 -23.47 -47.79
C ARG A 317 132.82 -23.34 -46.35
N GLU A 318 133.71 -22.95 -45.44
CA GLU A 318 133.38 -22.66 -44.04
C GLU A 318 132.29 -21.58 -43.95
N ALA A 319 132.38 -20.52 -44.77
CA ALA A 319 131.35 -19.48 -44.88
C ALA A 319 130.02 -19.99 -45.49
N LEU A 320 130.07 -20.92 -46.46
CA LEU A 320 128.86 -21.55 -47.03
C LEU A 320 128.17 -22.47 -46.02
N GLU A 321 128.94 -23.16 -45.17
CA GLU A 321 128.41 -24.02 -44.11
C GLU A 321 127.81 -23.19 -42.97
N ALA A 322 128.47 -22.10 -42.56
CA ALA A 322 127.89 -21.12 -41.62
C ALA A 322 126.56 -20.53 -42.15
N ALA A 323 126.53 -20.06 -43.39
CA ALA A 323 125.31 -19.52 -44.02
C ALA A 323 124.19 -20.57 -44.18
N ARG A 324 124.52 -21.87 -44.19
CA ARG A 324 123.52 -22.96 -44.18
C ARG A 324 122.96 -23.24 -42.78
N CYS A 325 123.76 -23.10 -41.73
CA CYS A 325 123.28 -23.14 -40.36
C CYS A 325 122.37 -21.95 -40.07
N GLU A 326 122.81 -20.72 -40.40
CA GLU A 326 121.99 -19.50 -40.27
C GLU A 326 120.68 -19.59 -41.07
N LEU A 327 120.71 -20.18 -42.27
CA LEU A 327 119.51 -20.50 -43.05
C LEU A 327 118.57 -21.44 -42.29
N ALA A 328 119.07 -22.55 -41.77
CA ALA A 328 118.26 -23.54 -41.05
C ALA A 328 117.64 -22.97 -39.77
N ASP A 329 118.41 -22.16 -39.02
CA ASP A 329 117.92 -21.45 -37.83
C ASP A 329 116.82 -20.43 -38.20
N LYS A 330 116.96 -19.72 -39.33
CA LYS A 330 115.94 -18.80 -39.84
C LYS A 330 114.69 -19.51 -40.37
N GLU A 331 114.84 -20.69 -40.98
CA GLU A 331 113.70 -21.53 -41.40
C GLU A 331 112.95 -22.11 -40.18
N ALA A 332 113.66 -22.49 -39.11
CA ALA A 332 113.06 -22.89 -37.84
C ALA A 332 112.35 -21.73 -37.12
N GLN A 333 112.95 -20.53 -37.08
CA GLN A 333 112.31 -19.31 -36.55
C GLN A 333 111.02 -18.98 -37.30
N LEU A 334 111.02 -19.06 -38.63
CA LEU A 334 109.84 -18.80 -39.46
C LEU A 334 108.76 -19.88 -39.27
N ALA A 335 109.13 -21.14 -39.07
CA ALA A 335 108.18 -22.19 -38.73
C ALA A 335 107.49 -21.93 -37.37
N GLY A 336 108.25 -21.59 -36.33
CA GLY A 336 107.70 -21.23 -35.01
C GLY A 336 106.74 -20.03 -35.07
N ALA A 337 107.14 -18.95 -35.75
CA ALA A 337 106.30 -17.76 -35.94
C ALA A 337 105.00 -18.06 -36.72
N LEU A 338 105.01 -19.03 -37.64
CA LEU A 338 103.80 -19.50 -38.33
C LEU A 338 102.88 -20.31 -37.40
N GLU A 339 103.42 -21.12 -36.48
CA GLU A 339 102.63 -21.85 -35.50
C GLU A 339 102.00 -20.92 -34.45
N GLU A 340 102.74 -19.94 -33.95
CA GLU A 340 102.26 -18.89 -33.05
C GLU A 340 101.14 -18.06 -33.70
N LEU A 341 101.38 -17.54 -34.91
CA LEU A 341 100.36 -16.84 -35.69
C LEU A 341 99.14 -17.72 -35.97
N GLY A 342 99.35 -19.04 -36.16
CA GLY A 342 98.29 -20.04 -36.28
C GLY A 342 97.52 -20.30 -34.98
N ALA A 343 98.16 -20.15 -33.81
CA ALA A 343 97.54 -20.24 -32.49
C ALA A 343 96.68 -19.01 -32.19
N GLU A 344 97.20 -17.79 -32.37
CA GLU A 344 96.41 -16.57 -32.12
C GLU A 344 95.22 -16.45 -33.10
N ARG A 345 95.40 -16.85 -34.36
CA ARG A 345 94.30 -16.97 -35.32
C ARG A 345 93.29 -18.08 -34.98
N ARG A 346 93.53 -18.94 -34.00
CA ARG A 346 92.53 -19.87 -33.43
C ARG A 346 91.83 -19.22 -32.24
N ARG A 347 92.59 -18.72 -31.24
CA ARG A 347 92.04 -17.99 -30.08
C ARG A 347 91.12 -16.83 -30.49
N ALA A 348 91.50 -16.02 -31.47
CA ALA A 348 90.68 -14.91 -31.96
C ALA A 348 89.35 -15.37 -32.61
N ARG A 349 89.31 -16.56 -33.23
CA ARG A 349 88.07 -17.16 -33.77
C ARG A 349 87.20 -17.73 -32.65
N GLU A 350 87.80 -18.36 -31.65
CA GLU A 350 87.10 -18.85 -30.45
C GLU A 350 86.45 -17.68 -29.67
N PHE A 351 87.18 -16.59 -29.42
CA PHE A 351 86.62 -15.37 -28.83
C PHE A 351 85.50 -14.74 -29.69
N HIS A 352 85.61 -14.76 -31.01
CA HIS A 352 84.55 -14.26 -31.89
C HIS A 352 83.29 -15.12 -31.81
N GLN A 353 83.41 -16.45 -31.79
CA GLN A 353 82.27 -17.36 -31.58
C GLN A 353 81.63 -17.17 -30.20
N GLN A 354 82.43 -16.97 -29.16
CA GLN A 354 81.96 -16.68 -27.79
C GLN A 354 81.26 -15.32 -27.66
N LEU A 355 81.61 -14.32 -28.49
CA LEU A 355 80.84 -13.07 -28.57
C LEU A 355 79.52 -13.25 -29.33
N LEU A 356 79.50 -14.07 -30.38
CA LEU A 356 78.26 -14.34 -31.12
C LEU A 356 77.23 -15.11 -30.28
N SER A 357 77.64 -16.06 -29.44
CA SER A 357 76.71 -16.73 -28.51
C SER A 357 76.15 -15.75 -27.47
N GLN A 358 77.01 -14.93 -26.85
CA GLN A 358 76.58 -13.91 -25.88
C GLN A 358 75.69 -12.83 -26.49
N ALA A 359 75.84 -12.50 -27.77
CA ALA A 359 74.96 -11.57 -28.46
C ALA A 359 73.53 -12.12 -28.59
N VAL A 360 73.37 -13.44 -28.77
CA VAL A 360 72.06 -14.12 -28.78
C VAL A 360 71.49 -14.20 -27.36
N GLU A 361 72.30 -14.61 -26.37
CA GLU A 361 71.91 -14.63 -24.95
C GLU A 361 71.42 -13.24 -24.47
N LEU A 362 72.05 -12.16 -24.96
CA LEU A 362 71.62 -10.79 -24.69
C LEU A 362 70.29 -10.41 -25.35
N ASP A 363 70.07 -10.76 -26.63
CA ASP A 363 68.83 -10.43 -27.33
C ASP A 363 67.62 -11.19 -26.73
N GLU A 364 67.85 -12.44 -26.31
CA GLU A 364 66.89 -13.22 -25.51
C GLU A 364 66.63 -12.57 -24.15
N ALA A 365 67.66 -12.15 -23.41
CA ALA A 365 67.50 -11.46 -22.13
C ALA A 365 66.79 -10.10 -22.24
N GLN A 366 67.09 -9.32 -23.29
CA GLN A 366 66.38 -8.06 -23.58
C GLN A 366 64.92 -8.31 -23.97
N THR A 367 64.65 -9.36 -24.76
CA THR A 367 63.30 -9.79 -25.13
C THR A 367 62.50 -10.23 -23.89
N MET A 368 63.10 -11.00 -22.99
CA MET A 368 62.49 -11.39 -21.71
C MET A 368 62.22 -10.17 -20.81
N ALA A 369 63.18 -9.24 -20.67
CA ALA A 369 62.98 -8.01 -19.90
C ALA A 369 61.87 -7.12 -20.50
N GLY A 370 61.78 -7.03 -21.84
CA GLY A 370 60.69 -6.38 -22.56
C GLY A 370 59.34 -7.10 -22.41
N GLY A 371 59.34 -8.41 -22.18
CA GLY A 371 58.17 -9.18 -21.76
C GLY A 371 57.74 -8.84 -20.34
N ALA A 372 58.67 -8.92 -19.38
CA ALA A 372 58.45 -8.62 -17.96
C ALA A 372 57.89 -7.21 -17.74
N ARG A 373 58.46 -6.19 -18.42
CA ARG A 373 57.93 -4.81 -18.40
C ARG A 373 56.47 -4.70 -18.83
N ARG A 374 56.07 -5.43 -19.89
CA ARG A 374 54.69 -5.42 -20.39
C ARG A 374 53.74 -6.15 -19.46
N ALA A 375 54.18 -7.25 -18.83
CA ALA A 375 53.42 -7.94 -17.80
C ALA A 375 53.23 -7.06 -16.55
N HIS A 376 54.31 -6.45 -16.06
CA HIS A 376 54.31 -5.53 -14.92
C HIS A 376 53.39 -4.32 -15.15
N ALA A 377 53.50 -3.64 -16.29
CA ALA A 377 52.59 -2.53 -16.64
C ALA A 377 51.12 -2.99 -16.75
N GLY A 378 50.87 -4.19 -17.26
CA GLY A 378 49.52 -4.79 -17.31
C GLY A 378 48.96 -5.16 -15.93
N LEU A 379 49.81 -5.48 -14.95
CA LEU A 379 49.40 -5.66 -13.56
C LEU A 379 49.13 -4.32 -12.88
N GLU A 380 49.93 -3.28 -13.15
CA GLU A 380 49.70 -1.92 -12.63
C GLU A 380 48.38 -1.32 -13.13
N THR A 381 47.99 -1.53 -14.40
CA THR A 381 46.67 -1.12 -14.88
C THR A 381 45.54 -1.89 -14.21
N GLN A 382 45.70 -3.22 -14.00
CA GLN A 382 44.72 -4.01 -13.25
C GLN A 382 44.59 -3.56 -11.78
N LEU A 383 45.70 -3.22 -11.12
CA LEU A 383 45.68 -2.68 -9.75
C LEU A 383 44.89 -1.37 -9.70
N ALA A 384 45.16 -0.43 -10.61
CA ALA A 384 44.44 0.84 -10.70
C ALA A 384 42.93 0.66 -10.97
N GLU A 385 42.53 -0.30 -11.82
CA GLU A 385 41.13 -0.66 -12.02
C GLU A 385 40.48 -1.23 -10.74
N ARG A 386 41.20 -2.03 -9.95
CA ARG A 386 40.68 -2.60 -8.69
C ARG A 386 40.59 -1.57 -7.58
N ASP A 387 41.56 -0.65 -7.48
CA ASP A 387 41.51 0.44 -6.51
C ASP A 387 40.36 1.40 -6.81
N ALA A 388 40.09 1.69 -8.09
CA ALA A 388 38.88 2.42 -8.51
C ALA A 388 37.59 1.67 -8.14
N ARG A 389 37.54 0.35 -8.29
CA ARG A 389 36.37 -0.47 -7.86
C ARG A 389 36.22 -0.50 -6.34
N ILE A 390 37.31 -0.62 -5.59
CA ILE A 390 37.32 -0.57 -4.11
C ILE A 390 36.84 0.80 -3.63
N ALA A 391 37.25 1.90 -4.27
CA ALA A 391 36.76 3.23 -3.96
C ALA A 391 35.24 3.34 -4.19
N ALA A 392 34.73 2.86 -5.34
CA ALA A 392 33.30 2.85 -5.64
C ALA A 392 32.48 2.00 -4.65
N LEU A 393 32.92 0.78 -4.34
CA LEU A 393 32.28 -0.10 -3.34
C LEU A 393 32.31 0.51 -1.93
N THR A 394 33.41 1.18 -1.56
CA THR A 394 33.54 1.88 -0.28
C THR A 394 32.60 3.08 -0.22
N GLU A 395 32.44 3.83 -1.31
CA GLU A 395 31.49 4.94 -1.37
C GLU A 395 30.04 4.45 -1.28
N GLU A 396 29.68 3.38 -1.99
CA GLU A 396 28.33 2.81 -1.91
C GLU A 396 28.02 2.25 -0.51
N ALA A 397 28.95 1.50 0.10
CA ALA A 397 28.81 1.05 1.48
C ALA A 397 28.63 2.24 2.43
N GLY A 398 29.41 3.31 2.26
CA GLY A 398 29.29 4.56 3.03
C GLY A 398 28.01 5.36 2.75
N ARG A 399 27.37 5.22 1.57
CA ARG A 399 26.03 5.75 1.28
C ARG A 399 24.95 4.93 1.98
N ARG A 400 24.99 3.59 1.88
CA ARG A 400 24.03 2.68 2.53
C ARG A 400 24.11 2.76 4.06
N GLN A 401 25.31 2.89 4.64
CA GLN A 401 25.49 3.06 6.08
C GLN A 401 24.90 4.39 6.60
N ARG A 402 25.03 5.49 5.84
CA ARG A 402 24.35 6.76 6.14
C ARG A 402 22.84 6.63 6.09
N LEU A 403 22.28 6.05 5.02
CA LEU A 403 20.85 5.76 4.92
C LEU A 403 20.34 4.90 6.08
N THR A 404 21.13 3.93 6.56
CA THR A 404 20.77 3.12 7.72
C THR A 404 20.71 3.97 9.00
N ALA A 405 21.73 4.80 9.26
CA ALA A 405 21.77 5.69 10.43
C ALA A 405 20.67 6.77 10.41
N ASP A 406 20.35 7.34 9.25
CA ASP A 406 19.26 8.30 9.07
C ASP A 406 17.90 7.67 9.38
N LEU A 407 17.67 6.44 8.92
CA LEU A 407 16.43 5.70 9.17
C LEU A 407 16.35 5.19 10.61
N GLU A 408 17.45 4.77 11.24
CA GLU A 408 17.50 4.48 12.68
C GLU A 408 17.18 5.73 13.52
N ALA A 409 17.68 6.90 13.11
CA ALA A 409 17.34 8.17 13.74
C ALA A 409 15.85 8.49 13.58
N ARG A 410 15.27 8.23 12.41
CA ARG A 410 13.83 8.36 12.14
C ARG A 410 12.98 7.39 12.95
N VAL A 411 13.42 6.15 13.15
CA VAL A 411 12.75 5.17 14.02
C VAL A 411 12.81 5.61 15.49
N ARG A 412 13.96 6.11 15.96
CA ARG A 412 14.10 6.70 17.32
C ARG A 412 13.24 7.95 17.50
N GLU A 413 13.13 8.80 16.47
CA GLU A 413 12.24 9.97 16.46
C GLU A 413 10.77 9.55 16.57
N LEU A 414 10.32 8.60 15.75
CA LEU A 414 8.94 8.10 15.77
C LEU A 414 8.60 7.35 17.06
N GLY A 415 9.54 6.60 17.64
CA GLY A 415 9.39 6.00 18.97
C GLY A 415 9.16 7.06 20.04
N ALA A 416 10.04 8.07 20.11
CA ALA A 416 9.88 9.18 21.06
C ALA A 416 8.61 10.03 20.82
N GLN A 417 8.07 10.06 19.60
CA GLN A 417 6.75 10.65 19.33
C GLN A 417 5.61 9.76 19.87
N LEU A 418 5.72 8.44 19.73
CA LEU A 418 4.75 7.47 20.26
C LEU A 418 4.74 7.46 21.80
N ASP A 419 5.90 7.53 22.45
CA ASP A 419 6.06 7.61 23.90
C ASP A 419 5.45 8.91 24.47
N ARG A 420 5.58 10.02 23.72
CA ARG A 420 4.89 11.29 24.06
C ARG A 420 3.37 11.17 23.92
N LEU A 421 2.87 10.47 22.89
CA LEU A 421 1.43 10.31 22.67
C LEU A 421 0.78 9.33 23.65
N SER A 422 1.48 8.29 24.09
CA SER A 422 1.02 7.41 25.18
C SER A 422 1.04 8.16 26.51
N SER A 423 2.17 8.75 26.90
CA SER A 423 2.24 9.53 28.15
C SER A 423 1.27 10.71 28.20
N ALA A 424 0.96 11.36 27.07
CA ALA A 424 -0.09 12.40 27.01
C ALA A 424 -1.52 11.85 27.14
N LYS A 425 -1.75 10.57 26.81
CA LYS A 425 -3.02 9.87 27.04
C LYS A 425 -3.16 9.44 28.51
N ASP A 426 -2.08 8.96 29.11
CA ASP A 426 -2.04 8.49 30.49
C ASP A 426 -1.94 9.66 31.51
N ALA A 427 -1.44 10.83 31.09
CA ALA A 427 -1.35 12.05 31.88
C ALA A 427 -2.51 13.05 31.64
N ALA A 428 -3.49 12.69 30.83
CA ALA A 428 -4.80 13.36 30.87
C ALA A 428 -5.50 12.90 32.15
N PRO A 429 -5.72 13.79 33.16
CA PRO A 429 -6.53 13.40 34.30
C PRO A 429 -7.94 13.07 33.80
N LEU A 430 -8.56 12.01 34.34
CA LEU A 430 -9.98 11.75 34.09
C LEU A 430 -10.74 13.01 34.51
N THR A 431 -11.30 13.71 33.54
CA THR A 431 -12.03 14.96 33.80
C THR A 431 -13.23 14.64 34.69
N ASP A 432 -13.57 15.52 35.63
CA ASP A 432 -14.46 15.20 36.75
C ASP A 432 -15.80 14.55 36.37
N ALA A 433 -16.28 14.75 35.14
CA ALA A 433 -17.42 14.03 34.57
C ALA A 433 -17.33 12.49 34.65
N GLU A 434 -16.16 11.88 34.45
CA GLU A 434 -16.00 10.42 34.53
C GLU A 434 -15.95 9.94 35.99
N ASN A 435 -15.33 10.71 36.89
CA ASN A 435 -15.43 10.49 38.34
C ASN A 435 -16.88 10.64 38.84
N TRP A 436 -17.66 11.57 38.27
CA TRP A 436 -19.08 11.74 38.59
C TRP A 436 -19.94 10.56 38.16
N LEU A 437 -19.69 9.94 36.99
CA LEU A 437 -20.38 8.70 36.62
C LEU A 437 -20.02 7.55 37.57
N MET A 438 -18.72 7.34 37.84
CA MET A 438 -18.27 6.27 38.74
C MET A 438 -18.78 6.46 40.18
N SER A 439 -18.94 7.70 40.65
CA SER A 439 -19.49 7.99 41.99
C SER A 439 -21.02 7.83 42.06
N ALA A 440 -21.73 7.89 40.93
CA ALA A 440 -23.19 7.79 40.88
C ALA A 440 -23.72 6.34 40.93
N GLU A 441 -22.88 5.34 40.65
CA GLU A 441 -23.27 3.93 40.76
C GLU A 441 -23.12 3.36 42.19
N ASP A 442 -22.24 3.94 43.02
CA ASP A 442 -22.07 3.55 44.43
C ASP A 442 -23.13 4.17 45.38
N GLU A 443 -23.74 5.31 45.04
CA GLU A 443 -24.91 5.86 45.77
C GLU A 443 -26.22 5.17 45.37
N GLY A 444 -26.33 3.89 45.74
CA GLY A 444 -27.54 3.08 45.66
C GLY A 444 -28.66 3.54 46.61
N ILE A 445 -29.19 4.75 46.39
CA ILE A 445 -30.29 5.34 47.18
C ILE A 445 -31.59 4.57 46.90
N CYS A 446 -31.97 3.71 47.85
CA CYS A 446 -33.27 3.04 47.85
C CYS A 446 -34.40 4.02 48.20
N HIS A 447 -35.31 4.27 47.26
CA HIS A 447 -36.64 4.81 47.51
C HIS A 447 -37.69 4.19 46.57
#